data_AF-A0A7W7T7T4-F1
#
_entry.id   AF-A0A7W7T7T4-F1
#
_cell.length_a   1.000
_cell.length_b   1.000
_cell.length_c   1.000
_cell.angle_alpha   90.00
_cell.angle_beta   90.00
_cell.angle_gamma   90.00
#
_symmetry.space_group_name_H-M   'P 1'
#
loop_
_entity.id
_entity.type
_entity.pdbx_description
1 polymer ?
#
loop_
_entity_poly.entity_id
_entity_poly.type
_entity_poly.pdbx_seq_one_letter_code
_entity_poly.pdbx_strand_id
1 'polypeptide(L)'
;MSNDGDLAPPNPTAENSVDTLFAYRTTFGRHLAGLREGRGYSEDDAAKLIGIAPETLRQYEKAERRPSMLRLLRLARIYDTPPLVILEDVARAVRPPPDPTRAYTVEALLFFTGVTPEQVAPDRFPSTGRSDPPEGTPSPGPADEPLGEAVKYLRNDDPLRVRGGLLLRKEYEDGATIRELGLRHKLSFGTIRTLLVEAGTRFRARGNPRPGGT
;
A
#
# COMPACT_ATOMS: atom_id res chain seq x y z
N MET A 1 30.52 22.88 34.86
CA MET A 1 30.08 22.98 33.45
C MET A 1 29.72 21.58 33.01
N SER A 2 28.46 21.19 33.24
CA SER A 2 27.95 19.86 32.91
C SER A 2 27.44 19.87 31.48
N ASN A 3 27.97 18.97 30.66
CA ASN A 3 27.53 18.75 29.29
C ASN A 3 26.65 17.50 29.34
N ASP A 4 25.36 17.69 29.63
CA ASP A 4 24.38 16.61 29.52
C ASP A 4 24.05 16.43 28.04
N GLY A 5 24.65 15.38 27.47
CA GLY A 5 24.39 14.93 26.12
C GLY A 5 22.91 14.62 25.97
N ASP A 6 22.28 15.39 25.08
CA ASP A 6 20.95 15.18 24.54
C ASP A 6 20.91 13.80 23.87
N LEU A 7 20.56 12.78 24.66
CA LEU A 7 20.47 11.40 24.22
C LEU A 7 19.20 11.29 23.38
N ALA A 8 19.35 11.48 22.07
CA ALA A 8 18.29 11.19 21.11
C ALA A 8 17.69 9.81 21.44
N PRO A 9 16.35 9.69 21.54
CA PRO A 9 15.72 8.44 21.93
C PRO A 9 16.17 7.32 20.98
N PRO A 10 16.42 6.11 21.49
CA PRO A 10 17.00 5.03 20.71
C PRO A 10 16.13 4.75 19.48
N ASN A 11 16.79 4.74 18.32
CA ASN A 11 16.20 4.53 17.01
C ASN A 11 15.47 3.18 17.00
N PRO A 12 14.14 3.12 16.75
CA PRO A 12 13.42 1.85 16.80
C PRO A 12 13.88 0.93 15.67
N THR A 13 14.46 -0.21 16.04
CA THR A 13 14.88 -1.29 15.13
C THR A 13 13.72 -1.85 14.31
N ALA A 14 13.99 -2.44 13.14
CA ALA A 14 12.99 -3.01 12.22
C ALA A 14 12.04 -4.06 12.87
N GLU A 15 12.46 -4.70 13.95
CA GLU A 15 11.60 -5.57 14.77
C GLU A 15 10.42 -4.80 15.37
N ASN A 16 10.64 -3.56 15.84
CA ASN A 16 9.58 -2.69 16.36
C ASN A 16 8.57 -2.30 15.26
N SER A 17 8.98 -2.25 13.99
CA SER A 17 8.11 -1.87 12.87
C SER A 17 7.12 -2.97 12.48
N VAL A 18 7.54 -4.24 12.54
CA VAL A 18 6.65 -5.38 12.26
C VAL A 18 5.59 -5.53 13.36
N ASP A 19 6.01 -5.40 14.61
CA ASP A 19 5.11 -5.43 15.77
C ASP A 19 4.10 -4.28 15.74
N THR A 20 4.56 -3.09 15.34
CA THR A 20 3.69 -1.92 15.15
C THR A 20 2.66 -2.18 14.06
N LEU A 21 3.06 -2.71 12.90
CA LEU A 21 2.14 -3.04 11.81
C LEU A 21 1.09 -4.07 12.22
N PHE A 22 1.48 -5.07 13.02
CA PHE A 22 0.54 -6.06 13.56
C PHE A 22 -0.45 -5.44 14.55
N ALA A 23 0.01 -4.58 15.46
CA ALA A 23 -0.83 -3.84 16.39
C ALA A 23 -1.86 -2.97 15.65
N TYR A 24 -1.44 -2.24 14.62
CA TYR A 24 -2.33 -1.45 13.76
C TYR A 24 -3.43 -2.29 13.12
N ARG A 25 -3.08 -3.46 12.57
CA ARG A 25 -4.07 -4.33 11.92
C ARG A 25 -5.11 -4.84 12.92
N THR A 26 -4.65 -5.32 14.06
CA THR A 26 -5.52 -5.87 15.11
C THR A 26 -6.44 -4.81 15.69
N THR A 27 -5.90 -3.62 15.96
CA THR A 27 -6.68 -2.47 16.46
C THR A 27 -7.69 -2.00 15.41
N PHE A 28 -7.31 -1.94 14.14
CA PHE A 28 -8.21 -1.59 13.04
C PHE A 28 -9.40 -2.55 12.94
N GLY A 29 -9.14 -3.86 12.96
CA GLY A 29 -10.20 -4.87 12.90
C GLY A 29 -11.19 -4.75 14.07
N ARG A 30 -10.67 -4.57 15.29
CA ARG A 30 -11.50 -4.36 16.49
C ARG A 30 -12.31 -3.07 16.41
N HIS A 31 -11.71 -1.99 15.90
CA HIS A 31 -12.40 -0.72 15.74
C HIS A 31 -13.54 -0.82 14.73
N LEU A 32 -13.36 -1.53 13.61
CA LEU A 32 -14.45 -1.82 12.67
C LEU A 32 -15.59 -2.62 13.32
N ALA A 33 -15.27 -3.65 14.10
CA ALA A 33 -16.27 -4.42 14.84
C ALA A 33 -17.05 -3.53 15.82
N GLY A 34 -16.35 -2.67 16.58
CA GLY A 34 -16.97 -1.72 17.49
C GLY A 34 -17.89 -0.71 16.80
N LEU A 35 -17.49 -0.18 15.63
CA LEU A 35 -18.35 0.70 14.82
C LEU A 35 -19.60 -0.02 14.32
N ARG A 36 -19.44 -1.26 13.83
CA ARG A 36 -20.55 -2.10 13.38
C ARG A 36 -21.56 -2.33 14.50
N GLU A 37 -21.07 -2.75 15.67
CA GLU A 37 -21.88 -3.05 16.85
C GLU A 37 -22.52 -1.79 17.43
N GLY A 38 -21.81 -0.66 17.45
CA GLY A 38 -22.35 0.63 17.87
C GLY A 38 -23.50 1.13 16.99
N ARG A 39 -23.59 0.66 15.74
CA ARG A 39 -24.75 0.89 14.84
C ARG A 39 -25.81 -0.21 14.90
N GLY A 40 -25.63 -1.23 15.74
CA GLY A 40 -26.58 -2.33 15.90
C GLY A 40 -26.62 -3.32 14.73
N TYR A 41 -25.59 -3.34 13.87
CA TYR A 41 -25.55 -4.24 12.72
C TYR A 41 -24.95 -5.60 13.09
N SER A 42 -25.59 -6.68 12.60
CA SER A 42 -24.93 -7.99 12.52
C SER A 42 -23.85 -7.96 11.42
N GLU A 43 -22.89 -8.88 11.48
CA GLU A 43 -21.89 -9.03 10.39
C GLU A 43 -22.55 -9.27 9.04
N ASP A 44 -23.60 -10.10 9.01
CA ASP A 44 -24.35 -10.42 7.79
C ASP A 44 -25.05 -9.19 7.22
N ASP A 45 -25.69 -8.38 8.08
CA ASP A 45 -26.41 -7.19 7.63
C ASP A 45 -25.45 -6.10 7.15
N ALA A 46 -24.36 -5.87 7.88
CA ALA A 46 -23.31 -4.94 7.46
C ALA A 46 -22.68 -5.39 6.13
N ALA A 47 -22.35 -6.68 5.98
CA ALA A 47 -21.77 -7.21 4.76
C ALA A 47 -22.70 -7.06 3.54
N LYS A 48 -24.01 -7.30 3.72
CA LYS A 48 -25.02 -7.05 2.69
C LYS A 48 -25.06 -5.58 2.27
N LEU A 49 -25.06 -4.66 3.23
CA LEU A 49 -25.06 -3.21 2.96
C LEU A 49 -23.80 -2.76 2.20
N ILE A 50 -22.63 -3.34 2.52
CA ILE A 50 -21.35 -3.03 1.86
C ILE A 50 -21.25 -3.70 0.46
N GLY A 51 -22.01 -4.75 0.22
CA GLY A 51 -21.89 -5.61 -0.96
C GLY A 51 -20.61 -6.45 -0.92
N ILE A 52 -20.38 -7.18 0.17
CA ILE A 52 -19.34 -8.21 0.34
C ILE A 52 -19.93 -9.48 0.97
N ALA A 53 -19.19 -10.58 0.89
CA ALA A 53 -19.51 -11.77 1.66
C ALA A 53 -19.31 -11.50 3.17
N PRO A 54 -20.17 -12.02 4.07
CA PRO A 54 -20.00 -11.87 5.52
C PRO A 54 -18.64 -12.33 6.02
N GLU A 55 -18.12 -13.41 5.45
CA GLU A 55 -16.77 -13.91 5.74
C GLU A 55 -15.67 -12.89 5.41
N THR A 56 -15.84 -12.08 4.36
CA THR A 56 -14.89 -11.02 4.04
C THR A 56 -14.87 -9.92 5.11
N LEU A 57 -16.04 -9.56 5.66
CA LEU A 57 -16.14 -8.60 6.75
C LEU A 57 -15.50 -9.16 8.02
N ARG A 58 -15.81 -10.42 8.36
CA ARG A 58 -15.20 -11.13 9.49
C ARG A 58 -13.68 -11.16 9.42
N GLN A 59 -13.11 -11.42 8.25
CA GLN A 59 -11.66 -11.37 8.03
C GLN A 59 -11.06 -9.97 8.21
N TYR A 60 -11.83 -8.90 7.93
CA TYR A 60 -11.41 -7.53 8.23
C TYR A 60 -11.39 -7.29 9.73
N GLU A 61 -12.45 -7.70 10.44
CA GLU A 61 -12.58 -7.51 11.89
C GLU A 61 -11.54 -8.33 12.67
N LYS A 62 -11.16 -9.51 12.17
CA LYS A 62 -10.09 -10.36 12.74
C LYS A 62 -8.68 -9.96 12.31
N ALA A 63 -8.51 -8.90 11.52
CA ALA A 63 -7.21 -8.42 11.01
C ALA A 63 -6.45 -9.39 10.07
N GLU A 64 -7.06 -10.53 9.74
CA GLU A 64 -6.57 -11.52 8.77
C GLU A 64 -6.46 -10.91 7.37
N ARG A 65 -7.39 -10.00 7.04
CA ARG A 65 -7.43 -9.27 5.78
C ARG A 65 -7.59 -7.77 6.01
N ARG A 66 -7.02 -6.97 5.11
CA ARG A 66 -7.22 -5.51 5.11
C ARG A 66 -8.27 -5.15 4.04
N PRO A 67 -9.21 -4.23 4.33
CA PRO A 67 -10.06 -3.67 3.29
C PRO A 67 -9.23 -2.76 2.38
N SER A 68 -9.55 -2.73 1.09
CA SER A 68 -9.00 -1.70 0.19
C SER A 68 -9.58 -0.33 0.53
N MET A 69 -8.97 0.76 0.05
CA MET A 69 -9.48 2.12 0.30
C MET A 69 -10.94 2.28 -0.12
N LEU A 70 -11.33 1.74 -1.28
CA LEU A 70 -12.72 1.76 -1.73
C LEU A 70 -13.67 1.04 -0.76
N ARG A 71 -13.23 -0.07 -0.15
CA ARG A 71 -14.02 -0.80 0.85
C ARG A 71 -14.08 -0.05 2.17
N LEU A 72 -13.00 0.60 2.59
CA LEU A 72 -12.99 1.49 3.74
C LEU A 72 -13.98 2.66 3.55
N LEU A 73 -14.02 3.29 2.38
CA LEU A 73 -14.99 4.35 2.07
C LEU A 73 -16.45 3.87 2.19
N ARG A 74 -16.73 2.63 1.81
CA ARG A 74 -18.08 2.04 1.94
C ARG A 74 -18.43 1.72 3.39
N LEU A 75 -17.48 1.15 4.14
CA LEU A 75 -17.61 0.90 5.58
C LEU A 75 -17.88 2.22 6.33
N ALA A 76 -17.05 3.23 6.07
CA ALA A 76 -17.17 4.58 6.61
C ALA A 76 -18.56 5.18 6.39
N ARG A 77 -19.14 4.98 5.20
CA ARG A 77 -20.50 5.47 4.89
C ARG A 77 -21.59 4.75 5.69
N ILE A 78 -21.49 3.43 5.85
CA ILE A 78 -22.50 2.63 6.55
C ILE A 78 -22.41 2.83 8.05
N TYR A 79 -21.20 2.99 8.57
CA TYR A 79 -20.96 3.33 9.97
C TYR A 79 -21.03 4.83 10.24
N ASP A 80 -21.33 5.64 9.21
CA ASP A 80 -21.44 7.10 9.23
C ASP A 80 -20.34 7.73 10.11
N THR A 81 -19.11 7.34 9.76
CA THR A 81 -17.87 7.75 10.40
C THR A 81 -16.88 8.04 9.28
N PRO A 82 -16.31 9.26 9.17
CA PRO A 82 -15.38 9.57 8.09
C PRO A 82 -14.18 8.60 8.07
N PRO A 83 -13.70 8.18 6.88
CA PRO A 83 -12.63 7.20 6.76
C PRO A 83 -11.34 7.65 7.44
N LEU A 84 -11.03 8.95 7.43
CA LEU A 84 -9.87 9.49 8.12
C LEU A 84 -10.01 9.41 9.63
N VAL A 85 -11.20 9.66 10.19
CA VAL A 85 -11.45 9.52 11.64
C VAL A 85 -11.21 8.08 12.10
N ILE A 86 -11.70 7.09 11.34
CA ILE A 86 -11.45 5.67 11.60
C ILE A 86 -9.95 5.38 11.69
N LEU A 87 -9.19 5.90 10.73
CA LEU A 87 -7.75 5.69 10.65
C LEU A 87 -7.00 6.39 11.79
N GLU A 88 -7.41 7.60 12.15
CA GLU A 88 -6.83 8.38 13.24
C GLU A 88 -7.09 7.76 14.61
N ASP A 89 -8.30 7.27 14.87
CA ASP A 89 -8.65 6.59 16.12
C ASP A 89 -7.82 5.32 16.32
N VAL A 90 -7.60 4.56 15.24
CA VAL A 90 -6.74 3.38 15.24
C VAL A 90 -5.28 3.77 15.51
N ALA A 91 -4.78 4.82 14.84
CA ALA A 91 -3.42 5.30 15.05
C ALA A 91 -3.18 5.75 16.49
N ARG A 92 -4.11 6.53 17.04
CA ARG A 92 -4.09 7.00 18.43
C ARG A 92 -4.11 5.85 19.43
N ALA A 93 -4.88 4.80 19.16
CA ALA A 93 -4.96 3.64 20.03
C ALA A 93 -3.68 2.78 20.04
N VAL A 94 -2.94 2.73 18.93
CA VAL A 94 -1.66 2.00 18.84
C VAL A 94 -0.50 2.81 19.37
N ARG A 95 -0.47 4.10 19.04
CA ARG A 95 0.55 5.05 19.48
C ARG A 95 -0.14 6.34 19.94
N PRO A 96 -0.31 6.56 21.26
CA PRO A 96 -0.72 7.86 21.76
C PRO A 96 0.36 8.89 21.41
N PRO A 97 -0.02 10.13 21.06
CA PRO A 97 0.91 11.09 20.49
C PRO A 97 1.82 11.62 21.61
N PRO A 98 3.09 11.95 21.31
CA PRO A 98 3.91 12.73 22.23
C PRO A 98 3.43 14.19 22.34
N ASP A 99 2.72 14.72 21.33
CA ASP A 99 2.14 16.07 21.29
C ASP A 99 0.78 16.06 20.54
N PRO A 100 -0.32 16.56 21.14
CA PRO A 100 -1.66 16.55 20.54
C PRO A 100 -1.81 17.39 19.25
N THR A 101 -0.80 18.15 18.83
CA THR A 101 -0.94 19.19 17.79
C THR A 101 -0.62 18.75 16.35
N ARG A 102 -0.05 17.55 16.08
CA ARG A 102 0.25 17.08 14.70
C ARG A 102 0.02 15.59 14.39
N ALA A 103 -0.73 15.39 13.29
CA ALA A 103 -0.53 14.43 12.18
C ALA A 103 -0.80 12.92 12.31
N TYR A 104 -1.97 12.51 12.82
CA TYR A 104 -2.42 11.11 12.66
C TYR A 104 -2.80 10.75 11.23
N THR A 105 -3.33 11.71 10.46
CA THR A 105 -3.96 11.43 9.17
C THR A 105 -2.94 10.86 8.17
N VAL A 106 -1.73 11.44 8.11
CA VAL A 106 -0.68 11.01 7.18
C VAL A 106 -0.12 9.66 7.62
N GLU A 107 0.23 9.49 8.90
CA GLU A 107 0.72 8.21 9.42
C GLU A 107 -0.27 7.08 9.19
N ALA A 108 -1.55 7.31 9.48
CA ALA A 108 -2.57 6.30 9.35
C ALA A 108 -2.82 5.93 7.87
N LEU A 109 -2.68 6.89 6.94
CA LEU A 109 -2.72 6.60 5.50
C LEU A 109 -1.52 5.76 5.06
N LEU A 110 -0.32 6.10 5.52
CA LEU A 110 0.89 5.35 5.25
C LEU A 110 0.73 3.90 5.73
N PHE A 111 0.37 3.70 6.99
CA PHE A 111 0.19 2.37 7.55
C PHE A 111 -0.94 1.59 6.87
N PHE A 112 -2.04 2.26 6.50
CA PHE A 112 -3.12 1.66 5.73
C PHE A 112 -2.62 1.11 4.38
N THR A 113 -1.74 1.86 3.71
CA THR A 113 -1.07 1.41 2.46
C THR A 113 0.03 0.37 2.70
N GLY A 114 0.29 -0.02 3.94
CA GLY A 114 1.38 -0.95 4.30
C GLY A 114 2.75 -0.30 4.33
N VAL A 115 2.79 1.03 4.39
CA VAL A 115 4.01 1.83 4.44
C VAL A 115 4.20 2.37 5.87
N THR A 116 5.38 2.27 6.44
CA THR A 116 5.65 2.86 7.76
C THR A 116 6.14 4.31 7.60
N PRO A 117 5.93 5.20 8.59
CA PRO A 117 6.44 6.57 8.56
C PRO A 117 7.95 6.65 8.30
N GLU A 118 8.73 5.66 8.76
CA GLU A 118 10.17 5.57 8.51
C GLU A 118 10.50 5.34 7.03
N GLN A 119 9.61 4.69 6.28
CA GLN A 119 9.73 4.52 4.83
C GLN A 119 9.42 5.82 4.05
N VAL A 120 8.92 6.87 4.71
CA VAL A 120 8.49 8.15 4.13
C VAL A 120 9.23 9.35 4.72
N ALA A 121 10.18 9.12 5.64
CA ALA A 121 10.96 10.17 6.27
C ALA A 121 11.60 11.13 5.24
N PRO A 122 11.59 12.45 5.49
CA PRO A 122 11.84 13.50 4.49
C PRO A 122 13.25 13.54 3.90
N ASP A 123 14.23 12.85 4.49
CA ASP A 123 15.63 12.85 4.02
C ASP A 123 15.87 12.06 2.73
N ARG A 124 14.83 11.57 2.05
CA ARG A 124 14.94 10.82 0.79
C ARG A 124 14.39 11.54 -0.44
N PHE A 125 13.85 12.74 -0.30
CA PHE A 125 13.46 13.57 -1.45
C PHE A 125 14.42 14.75 -1.59
N PRO A 126 15.50 14.63 -2.39
CA PRO A 126 16.31 15.80 -2.71
C PRO A 126 15.42 16.81 -3.44
N SER A 127 15.31 18.00 -2.84
CA SER A 127 14.73 19.17 -3.48
C SER A 127 15.49 19.42 -4.78
N THR A 128 14.75 19.50 -5.88
CA THR A 128 15.10 20.10 -7.16
C THR A 128 16.47 20.78 -7.20
N GLY A 129 17.46 20.02 -7.65
CA GLY A 129 18.80 20.51 -7.91
C GLY A 129 19.55 19.40 -8.62
N ARG A 130 19.91 19.63 -9.88
CA ARG A 130 20.75 18.73 -10.67
C ARG A 130 22.08 18.57 -9.94
N SER A 131 22.25 17.45 -9.24
CA SER A 131 23.52 17.05 -8.65
C SER A 131 23.52 15.53 -8.61
N ASP A 132 24.59 14.98 -9.17
CA ASP A 132 24.80 13.55 -9.38
C ASP A 132 24.55 12.74 -8.09
N PRO A 133 24.04 11.50 -8.20
CA PRO A 133 23.74 10.69 -7.03
C PRO A 133 25.02 10.44 -6.22
N PRO A 134 24.95 10.50 -4.88
CA PRO A 134 26.11 10.23 -4.03
C PRO A 134 26.55 8.77 -4.19
N GLU A 135 27.83 8.57 -4.48
CA GLU A 135 28.47 7.26 -4.47
C GLU A 135 28.24 6.59 -3.11
N GLY A 136 27.43 5.52 -3.10
CA GLY A 136 27.22 4.69 -1.92
C GLY A 136 25.78 4.56 -1.42
N THR A 137 24.79 5.27 -1.97
CA THR A 137 23.39 4.85 -1.74
C THR A 137 23.16 3.51 -2.45
N PRO A 138 22.54 2.49 -1.81
CA PRO A 138 22.04 1.35 -2.57
C PRO A 138 21.00 1.92 -3.53
N SER A 139 21.34 1.88 -4.83
CA SER A 139 20.45 2.20 -5.93
C SER A 139 19.08 1.57 -5.64
N PRO A 140 17.94 2.22 -5.97
CA PRO A 140 16.73 1.42 -6.16
C PRO A 140 17.15 0.24 -7.03
N GLY A 141 16.89 -1.00 -6.55
CA GLY A 141 17.20 -2.20 -7.33
C GLY A 141 16.81 -1.93 -8.78
N PRO A 142 17.71 -2.21 -9.72
CA PRO A 142 17.68 -1.60 -11.04
C PRO A 142 16.28 -1.73 -11.64
N ALA A 143 15.85 -0.76 -12.45
CA ALA A 143 14.61 -0.88 -13.24
C ALA A 143 14.57 -2.17 -14.11
N ASP A 144 15.71 -2.87 -14.19
CA ASP A 144 15.95 -4.15 -14.84
C ASP A 144 15.75 -5.38 -13.93
N GLU A 145 15.47 -5.22 -12.63
CA GLU A 145 15.25 -6.36 -11.74
C GLU A 145 13.88 -6.99 -12.02
N PRO A 146 13.83 -8.27 -12.40
CA PRO A 146 12.59 -8.92 -12.82
C PRO A 146 11.58 -8.95 -11.67
N LEU A 147 10.37 -8.45 -11.93
CA LEU A 147 9.26 -8.47 -10.96
C LEU A 147 8.98 -9.89 -10.40
N GLY A 148 9.25 -10.94 -11.19
CA GLY A 148 9.38 -12.32 -10.75
C GLY A 148 8.18 -12.89 -9.99
N GLU A 149 8.43 -13.91 -9.15
CA GLU A 149 7.41 -14.50 -8.26
C GLU A 149 6.92 -13.50 -7.19
N ALA A 150 7.66 -12.42 -6.94
CA ALA A 150 7.37 -11.46 -5.88
C ALA A 150 6.01 -10.77 -6.07
N VAL A 151 5.55 -10.53 -7.31
CA VAL A 151 4.26 -9.86 -7.59
C VAL A 151 3.08 -10.82 -7.81
N LYS A 152 3.35 -12.11 -7.98
CA LYS A 152 2.37 -13.11 -8.42
C LYS A 152 1.31 -13.42 -7.37
N TYR A 153 1.73 -13.50 -6.11
CA TYR A 153 0.86 -13.81 -4.97
C TYR A 153 0.38 -12.56 -4.22
N LEU A 154 0.80 -11.38 -4.67
CA LEU A 154 0.35 -10.12 -4.09
C LEU A 154 -1.07 -9.80 -4.52
N ARG A 155 -1.78 -9.12 -3.61
CA ARG A 155 -3.15 -8.66 -3.85
C ARG A 155 -3.16 -7.58 -4.93
N ASN A 156 -4.30 -7.41 -5.60
CA ASN A 156 -4.47 -6.43 -6.68
C ASN A 156 -4.17 -4.98 -6.25
N ASP A 157 -4.39 -4.66 -4.97
CA ASP A 157 -4.14 -3.34 -4.37
C ASP A 157 -2.79 -3.23 -3.66
N ASP A 158 -1.96 -4.28 -3.71
CA ASP A 158 -0.62 -4.25 -3.13
C ASP A 158 0.25 -3.22 -3.86
N PRO A 159 0.91 -2.27 -3.16
CA PRO A 159 1.70 -1.23 -3.79
C PRO A 159 2.79 -1.74 -4.74
N LEU A 160 3.42 -2.88 -4.44
CA LEU A 160 4.44 -3.48 -5.31
C LEU A 160 3.82 -4.06 -6.58
N ARG A 161 2.62 -4.64 -6.48
CA ARG A 161 1.89 -5.14 -7.65
C ARG A 161 1.39 -4.00 -8.53
N VAL A 162 0.81 -2.95 -7.93
CA VAL A 162 0.36 -1.75 -8.64
C VAL A 162 1.54 -1.10 -9.35
N ARG A 163 2.66 -0.91 -8.65
CA ARG A 163 3.90 -0.39 -9.23
C ARG A 163 4.42 -1.28 -10.37
N GLY A 164 4.40 -2.60 -10.19
CA GLY A 164 4.77 -3.57 -11.22
C GLY A 164 3.89 -3.48 -12.46
N GLY A 165 2.56 -3.35 -12.29
CA GLY A 165 1.63 -3.16 -13.40
C GLY A 165 1.89 -1.86 -14.18
N LEU A 166 2.17 -0.76 -13.48
CA LEU A 166 2.51 0.53 -14.10
C LEU A 166 3.84 0.48 -14.87
N LEU A 167 4.84 -0.22 -14.33
CA LEU A 167 6.12 -0.45 -15.02
C LEU A 167 5.92 -1.24 -16.31
N LEU A 168 5.20 -2.37 -16.24
CA LEU A 168 4.90 -3.20 -17.40
C LEU A 168 4.10 -2.45 -18.46
N ARG A 169 3.14 -1.62 -18.03
CA ARG A 169 2.37 -0.77 -18.94
C ARG A 169 3.27 0.20 -19.68
N LYS A 170 4.17 0.88 -18.99
CA LYS A 170 5.14 1.80 -19.60
C LYS A 170 5.98 1.07 -20.66
N GLU A 171 6.59 -0.06 -20.31
CA GLU A 171 7.40 -0.84 -21.26
C GLU A 171 6.59 -1.34 -22.47
N TYR A 172 5.33 -1.75 -22.24
CA TYR A 172 4.42 -2.14 -23.32
C TYR A 172 4.10 -0.96 -24.24
N GLU A 173 3.78 0.20 -23.67
CA GLU A 173 3.50 1.44 -24.41
C GLU A 173 4.73 1.91 -25.19
N ASP A 174 5.93 1.74 -24.64
CA ASP A 174 7.24 2.06 -25.25
C ASP A 174 7.63 1.12 -26.40
N GLY A 175 6.99 -0.04 -26.56
CA GLY A 175 7.30 -0.93 -27.69
C GLY A 175 7.31 -2.41 -27.38
N ALA A 176 7.50 -2.78 -26.11
CA ALA A 176 7.68 -4.17 -25.72
C ALA A 176 6.42 -5.00 -25.98
N THR A 177 6.61 -6.22 -26.48
CA THR A 177 5.53 -7.20 -26.62
C THR A 177 5.28 -7.89 -25.28
N ILE A 178 4.06 -8.41 -25.09
CA ILE A 178 3.71 -9.19 -23.89
C ILE A 178 4.67 -10.38 -23.68
N ARG A 179 5.19 -10.96 -24.78
CA ARG A 179 6.17 -12.06 -24.73
C ARG A 179 7.52 -11.59 -24.21
N GLU A 180 8.02 -10.45 -24.69
CA GLU A 180 9.28 -9.85 -24.21
C GLU A 180 9.18 -9.47 -22.72
N LEU A 181 8.05 -8.92 -22.29
CA LEU A 181 7.78 -8.61 -20.89
C LEU A 181 7.79 -9.86 -20.02
N GLY A 182 7.15 -10.96 -20.46
CA GLY A 182 7.15 -12.22 -19.73
C GLY A 182 8.55 -12.82 -19.55
N LEU A 183 9.39 -12.73 -20.59
CA LEU A 183 10.79 -13.18 -20.52
C LEU A 183 11.62 -12.29 -19.58
N ARG A 184 11.52 -10.96 -19.74
CA ARG A 184 12.30 -9.98 -18.97
C ARG A 184 11.96 -10.05 -17.49
N HIS A 185 10.67 -10.10 -17.16
CA HIS A 185 10.19 -10.07 -15.78
C HIS A 185 9.98 -11.45 -15.16
N LYS A 186 10.29 -12.54 -15.88
CA LYS A 186 10.10 -13.94 -15.45
C LYS A 186 8.66 -14.22 -15.00
N LEU A 187 7.69 -13.70 -15.74
CA LEU A 187 6.26 -13.79 -15.44
C LEU A 187 5.51 -14.52 -16.55
N SER A 188 4.46 -15.26 -16.16
CA SER A 188 3.61 -15.94 -17.14
C SER A 188 2.85 -14.92 -18.02
N PHE A 189 2.51 -15.31 -19.24
CA PHE A 189 1.71 -14.48 -20.16
C PHE A 189 0.39 -14.03 -19.54
N GLY A 190 -0.28 -14.92 -18.78
CA GLY A 190 -1.53 -14.61 -18.09
C GLY A 190 -1.33 -13.57 -16.99
N THR A 191 -0.22 -13.66 -16.24
CA THR A 191 0.12 -12.68 -15.19
C THR A 191 0.43 -11.31 -15.79
N ILE A 192 1.23 -11.24 -16.85
CA ILE A 192 1.50 -9.97 -17.56
C ILE A 192 0.20 -9.35 -18.06
N ARG A 193 -0.67 -10.13 -18.71
CA ARG A 193 -1.95 -9.62 -19.22
C ARG A 193 -2.84 -9.09 -18.09
N THR A 194 -2.88 -9.79 -16.96
CA THR A 194 -3.64 -9.37 -15.77
C THR A 194 -3.11 -8.04 -15.22
N LEU A 195 -1.80 -7.92 -15.04
CA LEU A 195 -1.16 -6.69 -14.55
C LEU A 195 -1.36 -5.51 -15.51
N LEU A 196 -1.30 -5.74 -16.82
CA LEU A 196 -1.57 -4.70 -17.83
C LEU A 196 -3.03 -4.23 -17.80
N VAL A 197 -3.99 -5.14 -17.63
CA VAL A 197 -5.42 -4.80 -17.48
C VAL A 197 -5.64 -3.99 -16.20
N GLU A 198 -5.09 -4.44 -15.08
CA GLU A 198 -5.18 -3.73 -13.79
C GLU A 198 -4.58 -2.32 -13.86
N ALA A 199 -3.48 -2.14 -14.62
CA ALA A 199 -2.87 -0.85 -14.88
C ALA A 199 -3.64 0.04 -15.90
N GLY A 200 -4.77 -0.43 -16.42
CA GLY A 200 -5.59 0.30 -17.40
C GLY A 200 -4.97 0.40 -18.79
N THR A 201 -4.13 -0.57 -19.17
CA THR A 201 -3.43 -0.57 -20.47
C THR A 201 -4.42 -0.75 -21.62
N ARG A 202 -4.30 0.10 -22.65
CA ARG A 202 -5.00 -0.09 -23.92
C ARG A 202 -4.17 -1.01 -24.82
N PHE A 203 -4.66 -2.22 -25.07
CA PHE A 203 -3.95 -3.19 -25.92
C PHE A 203 -3.90 -2.72 -27.38
N ARG A 204 -2.73 -2.88 -28.01
CA ARG A 204 -2.51 -2.63 -29.43
C ARG A 204 -3.36 -3.61 -30.27
N ALA A 205 -3.98 -3.10 -31.34
CA ALA A 205 -4.76 -3.92 -32.26
C ALA A 205 -3.90 -5.03 -32.90
N ARG A 206 -4.50 -6.19 -33.17
CA ARG A 206 -3.82 -7.29 -33.86
C ARG A 206 -3.30 -6.79 -35.22
N GLY A 207 -1.98 -6.78 -35.39
CA GLY A 207 -1.32 -6.43 -36.65
C GLY A 207 -0.57 -5.10 -36.69
N ASN A 208 -0.57 -4.28 -35.62
CA ASN A 208 0.19 -3.04 -35.61
C ASN A 208 1.62 -3.25 -35.04
N PRO A 209 2.71 -3.08 -35.83
CA PRO A 209 4.07 -3.24 -35.33
C PRO A 209 4.48 -2.05 -34.43
N ARG A 210 5.67 -2.17 -33.83
CA ARG A 210 6.26 -1.21 -32.88
C ARG A 210 6.17 0.24 -33.42
N PRO A 211 5.86 1.24 -32.57
CA PRO A 211 6.04 2.63 -32.96
C PRO A 211 7.55 2.88 -33.17
N GLY A 212 7.98 3.06 -34.42
CA GLY A 212 9.35 3.44 -34.78
C GLY A 212 10.26 2.37 -35.42
N GLY A 213 9.73 1.24 -35.89
CA GLY A 213 10.52 0.28 -36.68
C GLY A 213 10.35 0.49 -38.18
N THR A 214 11.28 1.23 -38.80
CA THR A 214 11.64 1.07 -40.23
C THR A 214 12.61 -0.09 -40.38
#